data_AF-A0A8J2MI45-F1
#
_entry.id   AF-A0A8J2MI45-F1
#
_cell.length_a   1.000
_cell.length_b   1.000
_cell.length_c   1.000
_cell.angle_alpha   90.00
_cell.angle_beta   90.00
_cell.angle_gamma   90.00
#
_symmetry.space_group_name_H-M   'P 1'
#
loop_
_entity.id
_entity.type
_entity.pdbx_description
1 polymer ?
#
loop_
_entity_poly.entity_id
_entity_poly.type
_entity_poly.pdbx_seq_one_letter_code
_entity_poly.pdbx_strand_id
1 'polypeptide(L)'
;MVNDNENSSTPFAVNILDGIEMLTTAWARVTADTIKKCFSHAGFGKFSTINTNDEDSDDVMDNLPLARLSSAEPTVTDWETYVNIDDQVITTDNLTDNEIIESVLQTQEQEHEEEDCNVNEIPTIRDALCAITTLKKYCLFGEASNN
;
A
#
# COMPACT_ATOMS: atom_id res chain seq x y z
N MET A 1 17.00 47.29 -34.88
CA MET A 1 16.13 46.68 -33.87
C MET A 1 15.93 45.24 -34.29
N VAL A 2 16.76 44.35 -33.74
CA VAL A 2 16.63 42.90 -33.95
C VAL A 2 15.84 42.42 -32.74
N ASN A 3 14.67 41.85 -32.97
CA ASN A 3 13.81 41.35 -31.89
C ASN A 3 14.52 40.19 -31.19
N ASP A 4 14.81 40.38 -29.91
CA ASP A 4 15.20 39.29 -29.03
C ASP A 4 14.03 38.30 -28.96
N ASN A 5 14.27 37.12 -29.52
CA ASN A 5 13.36 35.99 -29.47
C ASN A 5 13.31 35.51 -28.01
N GLU A 6 12.21 35.81 -27.33
CA GLU A 6 11.91 35.34 -25.98
C GLU A 6 12.05 33.81 -25.94
N ASN A 7 13.08 33.33 -25.26
CA ASN A 7 13.24 31.94 -24.90
C ASN A 7 12.20 31.63 -23.81
N SER A 8 10.94 31.43 -24.20
CA SER A 8 9.88 31.02 -23.31
C SER A 8 10.09 29.56 -22.92
N SER A 9 11.01 29.32 -21.97
CA SER A 9 11.12 28.04 -21.27
C SER A 9 9.84 27.84 -20.47
N THR A 10 8.83 27.25 -21.10
CA THR A 10 7.63 26.80 -20.38
C THR A 10 8.07 25.83 -19.30
N PRO A 11 7.73 26.05 -18.01
CA PRO A 11 8.11 25.14 -16.95
C PRO A 11 7.49 23.77 -17.23
N PHE A 12 8.31 22.72 -17.14
CA PHE A 12 7.84 21.34 -17.23
C PHE A 12 6.87 21.09 -16.08
N ALA A 13 5.59 20.99 -16.42
CA ALA A 13 4.51 20.72 -15.47
C ALA A 13 4.03 19.28 -15.69
N VAL A 14 4.13 18.47 -14.63
CA VAL A 14 3.67 17.08 -14.62
C VAL A 14 2.41 17.03 -13.78
N ASN A 15 1.32 16.56 -14.34
CA ASN A 15 0.11 16.28 -13.58
C ASN A 15 0.17 14.84 -12.98
N ILE A 16 -0.76 14.50 -12.09
CA ILE A 16 -0.75 13.19 -11.40
C ILE A 16 -0.84 12.02 -12.40
N LEU A 17 -1.66 12.15 -13.45
CA LEU A 17 -1.80 11.11 -14.47
C LEU A 17 -0.49 10.92 -15.24
N ASP A 18 0.16 12.02 -15.65
CA ASP A 18 1.47 11.98 -16.30
C ASP A 18 2.50 11.29 -15.38
N GLY A 19 2.47 11.60 -14.08
CA GLY A 19 3.36 10.98 -13.10
C GLY A 19 3.14 9.47 -12.98
N ILE A 20 1.89 9.01 -12.93
CA ILE A 20 1.55 7.58 -12.90
C ILE A 20 2.01 6.89 -14.18
N GLU A 21 1.77 7.49 -15.35
CA GLU A 21 2.20 6.92 -16.64
C GLU A 21 3.72 6.83 -16.74
N MET A 22 4.43 7.87 -16.28
CA MET A 22 5.89 7.88 -16.22
C MET A 22 6.43 6.78 -15.30
N LEU A 23 5.84 6.59 -14.12
CA LEU A 23 6.24 5.54 -13.18
C LEU A 23 6.00 4.15 -13.78
N THR A 24 4.80 3.91 -14.33
CA THR A 24 4.45 2.64 -14.96
C THR A 24 5.39 2.32 -16.12
N THR A 25 5.68 3.31 -16.97
CA THR A 25 6.60 3.16 -18.11
C THR A 25 8.03 2.94 -17.66
N ALA A 26 8.49 3.65 -16.62
CA ALA A 26 9.82 3.47 -16.07
C ALA A 26 9.99 2.07 -15.46
N TRP A 27 9.01 1.62 -14.67
CA TRP A 27 9.01 0.30 -14.05
C TRP A 27 8.98 -0.83 -15.08
N ALA A 28 8.16 -0.70 -16.14
CA ALA A 28 8.10 -1.66 -17.24
C ALA A 28 9.44 -1.82 -18.01
N ARG A 29 10.35 -0.85 -17.88
CA ARG A 29 11.71 -0.91 -18.48
C ARG A 29 12.74 -1.52 -17.53
N VAL A 30 12.41 -1.73 -16.27
CA VAL A 30 13.28 -2.44 -15.33
C VAL A 30 13.30 -3.92 -15.72
N THR A 31 14.50 -4.45 -15.91
CA THR A 31 14.71 -5.87 -16.25
C THR A 31 15.39 -6.58 -15.10
N ALA A 32 15.31 -7.91 -15.06
CA ALA A 32 16.07 -8.71 -14.10
C ALA A 32 17.56 -8.37 -14.14
N ASP A 33 18.15 -8.14 -15.31
CA ASP A 33 19.55 -7.73 -15.45
C ASP A 33 19.85 -6.36 -14.80
N THR A 34 18.91 -5.41 -14.88
CA THR A 34 19.04 -4.12 -14.20
C THR A 34 19.10 -4.33 -12.69
N ILE A 35 18.25 -5.20 -12.14
CA ILE A 35 18.22 -5.54 -10.72
C ILE A 35 19.52 -6.25 -10.31
N LYS A 36 19.93 -7.28 -11.06
CA LYS A 36 21.20 -8.03 -10.83
C LYS A 36 22.40 -7.08 -10.78
N LYS A 37 22.47 -6.11 -11.69
CA LYS A 37 23.53 -5.08 -11.70
C LYS A 37 23.48 -4.15 -10.49
N CYS A 38 22.29 -3.74 -10.04
CA CYS A 38 22.14 -2.94 -8.82
C CYS A 38 22.69 -3.67 -7.59
N PHE A 39 22.34 -4.96 -7.41
CA PHE A 39 22.91 -5.77 -6.33
C PHE A 39 24.44 -5.90 -6.44
N SER A 40 24.96 -6.14 -7.64
CA SER A 40 26.42 -6.18 -7.87
C SER A 40 27.12 -4.87 -7.52
N HIS A 41 26.51 -3.73 -7.86
CA HIS A 41 27.02 -2.41 -7.50
C HIS A 41 26.98 -2.14 -6.00
N ALA A 42 25.95 -2.61 -5.30
CA ALA A 42 25.84 -2.54 -3.85
C ALA A 42 26.81 -3.49 -3.11
N GLY A 43 27.57 -4.31 -3.84
CA GLY A 43 28.60 -5.18 -3.27
C GLY A 43 28.15 -6.64 -3.07
N PHE A 44 26.90 -6.96 -3.39
CA PHE A 44 26.42 -8.35 -3.37
C PHE A 44 27.04 -9.16 -4.52
N GLY A 45 27.34 -10.44 -4.31
CA GLY A 45 27.93 -11.33 -5.32
C GLY A 45 29.43 -11.15 -5.57
N LYS A 46 30.07 -10.10 -5.02
CA LYS A 46 31.53 -10.03 -4.92
C LYS A 46 31.95 -10.86 -3.73
N PHE A 47 32.21 -12.15 -3.96
CA PHE A 47 32.99 -12.96 -3.03
C PHE A 47 34.44 -12.48 -3.04
N SER A 48 34.68 -11.26 -2.56
CA SER A 48 35.99 -10.94 -2.03
C SER A 48 36.16 -11.90 -0.87
N THR A 49 37.23 -12.68 -0.86
CA THR A 49 37.70 -13.34 0.35
C THR A 49 37.68 -12.30 1.46
N ILE A 50 36.70 -12.38 2.35
CA ILE A 50 36.71 -11.63 3.59
C ILE A 50 37.91 -12.23 4.32
N ASN A 51 39.06 -11.58 4.21
CA ASN A 51 40.14 -11.81 5.15
C ASN A 51 39.61 -11.28 6.47
N THR A 52 39.12 -12.19 7.31
CA THR A 52 38.70 -11.95 8.70
C THR A 52 39.93 -11.63 9.56
N ASN A 53 40.63 -10.53 9.25
CA ASN A 53 41.74 -10.02 10.05
C ASN A 53 41.46 -8.59 10.55
N ASP A 54 40.20 -8.21 10.68
CA ASP A 54 39.85 -7.04 11.48
C ASP A 54 39.69 -7.49 12.92
N GLU A 55 40.81 -7.47 13.64
CA GLU A 55 40.84 -7.37 15.09
C GLU A 55 40.31 -5.98 15.48
N ASP A 56 38.99 -5.81 15.58
CA ASP A 56 38.41 -4.67 16.30
C ASP A 56 37.44 -5.19 17.38
N SER A 57 38.03 -5.32 18.57
CA SER A 57 37.49 -5.06 19.91
C SER A 57 35.97 -5.09 20.08
N ASP A 58 35.52 -6.13 20.80
CA ASP A 58 34.55 -6.10 21.90
C ASP A 58 33.73 -4.80 22.06
N ASP A 59 32.44 -4.84 21.74
CA ASP A 59 31.46 -3.92 22.34
C ASP A 59 30.02 -4.44 22.18
N VAL A 60 29.53 -5.14 23.21
CA VAL A 60 28.16 -5.07 23.79
C VAL A 60 26.95 -4.99 22.82
N MET A 61 27.06 -5.47 21.57
CA MET A 61 25.98 -5.42 20.57
C MET A 61 25.49 -6.82 20.15
N ASP A 62 26.09 -7.87 20.70
CA ASP A 62 25.71 -9.28 20.48
C ASP A 62 24.35 -9.67 21.09
N ASN A 63 23.72 -8.77 21.84
CA ASN A 63 22.34 -8.93 22.32
C ASN A 63 21.29 -8.33 21.35
N LEU A 64 21.68 -7.95 20.13
CA LEU A 64 20.72 -7.58 19.10
C LEU A 64 20.16 -8.86 18.45
N PRO A 65 18.84 -8.99 18.23
CA PRO A 65 18.25 -10.16 17.56
C PRO A 65 18.93 -10.51 16.22
N LEU A 66 19.55 -9.52 15.56
CA LEU A 66 20.28 -9.64 14.31
C LEU A 66 21.62 -10.39 14.44
N ALA A 67 22.28 -10.41 15.60
CA ALA A 67 23.49 -11.21 15.81
C ALA A 67 23.23 -12.73 15.73
N ARG A 68 21.97 -13.15 15.94
CA ARG A 68 21.56 -14.55 15.72
C ARG A 68 21.39 -14.86 14.23
N LEU A 69 21.06 -13.87 13.40
CA LEU A 69 20.97 -14.02 11.94
C LEU A 69 22.33 -14.29 11.31
N SER A 70 23.42 -13.71 11.82
CA SER A 70 24.78 -14.02 11.36
C SER A 70 25.28 -15.40 11.79
N SER A 71 24.66 -16.01 12.82
CA SER A 71 24.96 -17.39 13.27
C SER A 71 24.15 -18.46 12.54
N ALA A 72 23.12 -18.08 11.78
CA ALA A 72 22.37 -19.00 10.97
C ALA A 72 23.21 -19.38 9.74
N GLU A 73 23.39 -20.68 9.51
CA GLU A 73 24.03 -21.14 8.27
C GLU A 73 23.20 -20.61 7.08
N PRO A 74 23.81 -19.90 6.13
CA PRO A 74 23.09 -19.43 4.96
C PRO A 74 22.58 -20.64 4.19
N THR A 75 21.24 -20.75 4.07
CA THR A 75 20.57 -21.79 3.29
C THR A 75 20.91 -21.74 1.80
N VAL A 76 21.36 -20.57 1.33
CA VAL A 76 21.83 -20.34 -0.04
C VAL A 76 23.22 -19.72 0.02
N THR A 77 24.20 -20.44 -0.49
CA THR A 77 25.62 -20.04 -0.46
C THR A 77 26.14 -19.55 -1.80
N ASP A 78 25.45 -19.87 -2.90
CA ASP A 78 25.82 -19.43 -4.23
C ASP A 78 24.97 -18.23 -4.69
N TRP A 79 25.65 -17.29 -5.33
CA TRP A 79 25.06 -16.05 -5.82
C TRP A 79 23.94 -16.28 -6.84
N GLU A 80 24.10 -17.25 -7.74
CA GLU A 80 23.13 -17.49 -8.81
C GLU A 80 21.80 -18.02 -8.24
N THR A 81 21.84 -18.90 -7.24
CA THR A 81 20.63 -19.35 -6.55
C THR A 81 19.99 -18.21 -5.76
N TYR A 82 20.77 -17.35 -5.10
CA TYR A 82 20.21 -16.22 -4.35
C TYR A 82 19.47 -15.24 -5.26
N VAL A 83 20.04 -14.93 -6.43
CA VAL A 83 19.46 -13.99 -7.40
C VAL A 83 18.18 -14.51 -8.04
N ASN A 84 18.03 -15.82 -8.19
CA ASN A 84 16.89 -16.43 -8.86
C ASN A 84 15.90 -17.07 -7.87
N ILE A 85 16.04 -16.81 -6.55
CA ILE A 85 15.22 -17.46 -5.52
C ILE A 85 13.72 -17.10 -5.62
N ASP A 86 13.42 -15.89 -6.13
CA ASP A 86 12.08 -15.35 -6.27
C ASP A 86 11.55 -15.42 -7.70
N ASP A 87 12.27 -16.06 -8.63
CA ASP A 87 11.92 -16.10 -10.06
C ASP A 87 10.57 -16.78 -10.34
N GLN A 88 10.16 -17.71 -9.45
CA GLN A 88 8.88 -18.42 -9.53
C GLN A 88 7.82 -17.86 -8.55
N VAL A 89 8.13 -16.75 -7.86
CA VAL A 89 7.19 -16.10 -6.94
C VAL A 89 6.34 -15.14 -7.76
N ILE A 90 5.03 -15.43 -7.82
CA ILE A 90 4.06 -14.50 -8.42
C ILE A 90 3.99 -13.27 -7.52
N THR A 91 4.54 -12.15 -7.98
CA THR A 91 4.56 -10.88 -7.24
C THR A 91 3.40 -9.95 -7.62
N THR A 92 2.73 -10.23 -8.73
CA THR A 92 1.56 -9.50 -9.20
C THR A 92 0.66 -10.45 -9.96
N ASP A 93 -0.60 -10.52 -9.56
CA ASP A 93 -1.61 -11.24 -10.32
C ASP A 93 -2.09 -10.36 -11.48
N ASN A 94 -2.15 -10.93 -12.69
CA ASN A 94 -2.73 -10.26 -13.85
C ASN A 94 -4.25 -10.40 -13.83
N LEU A 95 -4.89 -9.68 -12.90
CA LEU A 95 -6.35 -9.62 -12.86
C LEU A 95 -6.87 -8.86 -14.08
N THR A 96 -7.86 -9.45 -14.73
CA THR A 96 -8.68 -8.76 -15.73
C THR A 96 -9.60 -7.76 -15.06
N ASP A 97 -10.06 -6.75 -15.80
CA ASP A 97 -11.01 -5.75 -15.28
C ASP A 97 -12.25 -6.41 -14.65
N ASN A 98 -12.72 -7.53 -15.21
CA ASN A 98 -13.87 -8.28 -14.68
C ASN A 98 -13.55 -8.93 -13.33
N GLU A 99 -12.37 -9.52 -13.18
CA GLU A 99 -11.92 -10.13 -11.90
C GLU A 99 -11.70 -9.06 -10.83
N ILE A 100 -11.23 -7.87 -11.21
CA ILE A 100 -11.13 -6.72 -10.31
C ILE A 100 -12.54 -6.31 -9.86
N ILE A 101 -13.47 -6.12 -10.79
CA ILE A 101 -14.86 -5.74 -10.47
C ILE A 101 -15.50 -6.78 -9.54
N GLU A 102 -15.34 -8.06 -9.85
CA GLU A 102 -15.87 -9.15 -9.03
C GLU A 102 -15.26 -9.14 -7.62
N SER A 103 -13.95 -8.91 -7.48
CA SER A 103 -13.29 -8.83 -6.16
C SER A 103 -13.84 -7.68 -5.30
N VAL A 104 -14.12 -6.53 -5.91
CA VAL A 104 -14.67 -5.36 -5.21
C VAL A 104 -16.11 -5.62 -4.79
N LEU A 105 -16.91 -6.24 -5.65
CA LEU A 105 -18.31 -6.56 -5.36
C LEU A 105 -18.43 -7.63 -4.26
N GLN A 106 -17.59 -8.69 -4.30
CA GLN A 106 -17.57 -9.73 -3.26
C GLN A 106 -17.11 -9.18 -1.90
N THR A 107 -16.18 -8.22 -1.88
CA THR A 107 -15.75 -7.56 -0.64
C THR A 107 -16.89 -6.75 0.00
N GLN A 108 -17.73 -6.09 -0.80
CA GLN A 108 -18.89 -5.36 -0.30
C GLN A 108 -20.01 -6.27 0.24
N GLU A 109 -20.15 -7.48 -0.30
CA GLU A 109 -21.11 -8.46 0.22
C GLU A 109 -20.65 -9.07 1.56
N GLN A 110 -19.34 -9.25 1.76
CA GLN A 110 -18.77 -9.79 3.00
C GLN A 110 -18.70 -8.78 4.15
N GLU A 111 -18.55 -7.49 3.87
CA GLU A 111 -18.66 -6.43 4.90
C GLU A 111 -20.09 -6.28 5.44
N HIS A 112 -21.07 -6.99 4.85
CA HIS A 112 -22.48 -6.93 5.24
C HIS A 112 -22.95 -8.10 6.12
N GLU A 113 -22.05 -8.98 6.60
CA GLU A 113 -22.42 -10.14 7.44
C GLU A 113 -21.98 -10.07 8.91
N GLU A 114 -21.19 -9.07 9.33
CA GLU A 114 -20.86 -8.89 10.77
C GLU A 114 -20.92 -7.42 11.23
N GLU A 115 -22.08 -6.81 11.08
CA GLU A 115 -22.53 -5.79 12.04
C GLU A 115 -24.01 -6.07 12.37
N ASP A 116 -24.25 -6.49 13.61
CA ASP A 116 -25.50 -6.22 14.36
C ASP A 116 -25.62 -4.70 14.58
N CYS A 117 -25.52 -3.94 13.49
CA CYS A 117 -25.98 -2.59 13.41
C CYS A 117 -27.45 -2.71 13.09
N ASN A 118 -28.27 -2.64 14.14
CA ASN A 118 -29.66 -2.27 14.04
C ASN A 118 -29.76 -1.03 13.12
N VAL A 119 -29.93 -1.27 11.82
CA VAL A 119 -30.15 -0.27 10.80
C VAL A 119 -31.52 0.29 11.13
N ASN A 120 -31.55 1.28 12.02
CA ASN A 120 -32.70 2.13 12.16
C ASN A 120 -32.89 2.76 10.79
N GLU A 121 -33.83 2.20 10.03
CA GLU A 121 -34.27 2.66 8.73
C GLU A 121 -34.36 4.19 8.78
N ILE A 122 -33.58 4.88 7.95
CA ILE A 122 -33.51 6.34 7.98
C ILE A 122 -34.94 6.86 7.79
N PRO A 123 -35.55 7.50 8.81
CA PRO A 123 -36.96 7.81 8.77
C PRO A 123 -37.23 8.80 7.64
N THR A 124 -38.29 8.55 6.87
CA THR A 124 -38.66 9.45 5.78
C THR A 124 -39.14 10.79 6.36
N ILE A 125 -39.15 11.84 5.54
CA ILE A 125 -39.69 13.17 5.95
C ILE A 125 -41.11 13.04 6.53
N ARG A 126 -41.90 12.13 5.97
CA ARG A 126 -43.25 11.82 6.46
C ARG A 126 -43.23 11.24 7.87
N ASP A 127 -42.31 10.33 8.16
CA ASP A 127 -42.20 9.68 9.47
C ASP A 127 -41.72 10.69 10.52
N ALA A 128 -40.77 11.54 10.16
CA ALA A 128 -40.32 12.64 11.01
C ALA A 128 -41.45 13.63 11.33
N LEU A 129 -42.26 14.01 10.32
CA LEU A 129 -43.43 14.86 10.54
C LEU A 129 -44.48 14.19 11.42
N CYS A 130 -44.72 12.89 11.22
CA CYS A 130 -45.66 12.11 12.03
C CYS A 130 -45.20 12.06 13.50
N ALA A 131 -43.90 11.80 13.73
CA ALA A 131 -43.31 11.81 15.07
C ALA A 131 -43.45 13.20 15.74
N ILE A 132 -43.21 14.29 15.01
CA ILE A 132 -43.40 15.66 15.50
C ILE A 132 -44.87 15.90 15.90
N THR A 133 -45.83 15.42 15.10
CA THR A 133 -47.26 15.56 15.46
C THR A 133 -47.63 14.80 16.71
N THR A 134 -47.07 13.60 16.90
CA THR A 134 -47.25 12.79 18.12
C THR A 134 -46.67 13.48 19.33
N LEU A 135 -45.44 14.02 19.24
CA LEU A 135 -44.81 14.79 20.30
C LEU A 135 -45.60 16.05 20.65
N LYS A 136 -46.08 16.80 19.65
CA LYS A 136 -46.94 17.96 19.88
C LYS A 136 -48.23 17.58 20.60
N LYS A 137 -48.87 16.47 20.20
CA LYS A 137 -50.08 15.99 20.87
C LYS A 137 -49.80 15.60 22.32
N TYR A 138 -48.68 14.94 22.59
CA TYR A 138 -48.26 14.61 23.94
C TYR A 138 -47.99 15.87 24.78
N CYS A 139 -47.27 16.85 24.27
CA CYS A 139 -47.01 18.09 25.01
C CYS A 139 -48.28 18.93 25.27
N LEU A 140 -49.25 18.88 24.36
CA LEU A 140 -50.49 19.67 24.48
C LEU A 140 -51.58 18.98 25.31
N PHE A 141 -51.60 17.64 25.34
CA PHE A 141 -52.70 16.87 25.92
C PHE A 141 -52.25 15.78 26.91
N GLY A 142 -50.95 15.51 27.03
CA GLY A 142 -50.38 14.43 27.85
C GLY A 142 -50.33 14.73 29.35
N GLU A 143 -50.51 15.99 29.75
CA GLU A 143 -50.61 16.35 31.18
C GLU A 143 -52.05 16.24 31.74
N ALA A 144 -53.06 15.96 30.90
CA ALA A 144 -54.46 15.92 31.32
C ALA A 144 -54.95 14.53 31.79
N SER A 145 -54.08 13.55 32.01
CA SER A 145 -54.49 12.21 32.48
C SER A 145 -53.61 11.58 33.56
N ASN A 146 -52.77 12.37 34.23
CA ASN A 146 -52.13 11.96 35.49
C ASN A 146 -52.68 12.77 36.67
N ASN A 147 -53.95 12.54 37.01
CA ASN A 147 -54.48 12.69 38.37
C ASN A 147 -55.78 11.88 38.53
#